data_AF-A0A1Q3QKF3-F1
#
_entry.id   AF-A0A1Q3QKF3-F1
#
_cell.length_a   1.000
_cell.length_b   1.000
_cell.length_c   1.000
_cell.angle_alpha   90.00
_cell.angle_beta   90.00
_cell.angle_gamma   90.00
#
_symmetry.space_group_name_H-M   'P 1'
#
loop_
_entity.id
_entity.type
_entity.pdbx_description
1 polymer ?
#
loop_
_entity_poly.entity_id
_entity_poly.type
_entity_poly.pdbx_seq_one_letter_code
_entity_poly.pdbx_strand_id
1 'polypeptide(L)'
;MQVVLLPAALVKAKIILPRYSEPGRYDVAVTRDKEGRDLLAHGNGVAIGTGDRKEVSVYLDLRRSQPGSYFLSTTHEQDQASYYYPLQIR
;
A
#
# COMPACT_ATOMS: atom_id res chain seq x y z
N MET A 1 -2.32 -16.24 -6.00
CA MET A 1 -2.24 -14.87 -5.45
C MET A 1 -0.97 -14.76 -4.63
N GLN A 2 -0.17 -13.71 -4.84
CA GLN A 2 1.05 -13.49 -4.08
C GLN A 2 0.73 -12.67 -2.83
N VAL A 3 1.13 -13.15 -1.65
CA VAL A 3 0.94 -12.46 -0.37
C VAL A 3 2.19 -11.62 -0.09
N VAL A 4 1.99 -10.36 0.27
CA VAL A 4 3.08 -9.48 0.71
C VAL A 4 3.43 -9.83 2.15
N LEU A 5 4.71 -9.91 2.48
CA LEU A 5 5.16 -10.15 3.86
C LEU A 5 5.90 -8.90 4.36
N LEU A 6 5.47 -8.35 5.49
CA LEU A 6 6.15 -7.22 6.14
C LEU A 6 6.40 -7.54 7.63
N PRO A 7 7.50 -7.05 8.21
CA PRO A 7 7.70 -7.10 9.65
C PRO A 7 6.85 -6.04 10.38
N ALA A 8 6.57 -6.26 11.66
CA ALA A 8 6.07 -5.25 12.58
C ALA A 8 7.14 -4.16 12.90
N ALA A 9 7.54 -3.38 11.89
CA ALA A 9 8.58 -2.37 11.97
C ALA A 9 8.23 -1.12 11.16
N LEU A 10 9.07 -0.08 11.24
CA LEU A 10 9.02 1.03 10.28
C LEU A 10 9.63 0.53 8.97
N VAL A 11 8.82 0.40 7.92
CA VAL A 11 9.25 -0.15 6.63
C VAL A 11 9.18 0.90 5.53
N LYS A 12 10.18 0.91 4.65
CA LYS A 12 10.09 1.62 3.37
C LYS A 12 9.54 0.65 2.32
N ALA A 13 8.25 0.75 2.04
CA ALA A 13 7.60 -0.08 1.03
C ALA A 13 7.77 0.54 -0.35
N LYS A 14 8.27 -0.25 -1.30
CA LYS A 14 8.34 0.10 -2.72
C LYS A 14 7.29 -0.71 -3.47
N ILE A 15 6.24 -0.04 -3.96
CA ILE A 15 5.09 -0.68 -4.58
C ILE A 15 5.14 -0.41 -6.08
N ILE A 16 5.12 -1.48 -6.87
CA ILE A 16 4.92 -1.40 -8.31
C ILE A 16 3.43 -1.35 -8.55
N LEU A 17 2.96 -0.25 -9.13
CA LEU A 17 1.55 -0.04 -9.41
C LEU A 17 1.10 -0.93 -10.59
N PRO A 18 -0.21 -1.22 -10.70
CA PRO A 18 -0.78 -1.86 -11.87
C PRO A 18 -0.33 -1.19 -13.18
N ARG A 19 -0.32 -1.97 -14.27
CA ARG A 19 -0.02 -1.41 -15.59
C ARG A 19 -0.98 -0.29 -15.92
N TYR A 20 -0.45 0.78 -16.51
CA TYR A 20 -1.19 1.98 -16.89
C TYR A 20 -1.82 2.76 -15.73
N SER A 21 -1.36 2.55 -14.48
CA SER A 21 -1.70 3.47 -13.39
C SER A 21 -1.29 4.90 -13.75
N GLU A 22 -2.11 5.88 -13.36
CA GLU A 22 -1.88 7.30 -13.63
C GLU A 22 -0.65 7.85 -12.90
N PRO A 23 -0.01 8.92 -13.39
CA PRO A 23 0.96 9.67 -12.59
C PRO A 23 0.25 10.45 -11.48
N GLY A 24 0.99 10.86 -10.45
CA GLY A 24 0.45 11.67 -9.35
C GLY A 24 0.67 11.05 -7.99
N ARG A 25 -0.02 11.58 -6.98
CA ARG A 25 0.10 11.09 -5.60
C ARG A 25 -0.78 9.85 -5.41
N TYR A 26 -0.21 8.88 -4.70
CA TYR A 26 -0.90 7.69 -4.25
C TYR A 26 -0.88 7.64 -2.73
N ASP A 27 -2.06 7.42 -2.14
CA ASP A 27 -2.22 7.01 -0.76
C ASP A 27 -2.08 5.50 -0.68
N VAL A 28 -1.28 5.06 0.30
CA VAL A 28 -1.04 3.66 0.60
C VAL A 28 -1.45 3.40 2.03
N ALA A 29 -2.36 2.46 2.24
CA ALA A 29 -2.87 2.13 3.56
C ALA A 29 -2.72 0.64 3.86
N VAL A 30 -2.52 0.33 5.15
CA VAL A 30 -2.61 -1.02 5.69
C VAL A 30 -3.84 -1.09 6.58
N THR A 31 -4.76 -1.99 6.27
CA THR A 31 -6.03 -2.13 6.97
C THR A 31 -6.29 -3.58 7.36
N ARG A 32 -7.08 -3.82 8.41
CA ARG A 32 -7.48 -5.18 8.81
C ARG A 32 -8.56 -5.76 7.89
N ASP A 33 -9.39 -4.90 7.31
CA ASP A 33 -10.46 -5.26 6.36
C ASP A 33 -10.38 -4.45 5.07
N LYS A 34 -11.11 -4.89 4.04
CA LYS A 34 -11.20 -4.19 2.74
C LYS A 34 -12.13 -2.97 2.79
N GLU A 35 -12.86 -2.80 3.88
CA GLU A 35 -13.80 -1.68 4.07
C GLU A 35 -13.07 -0.44 4.59
N GLY A 36 -11.80 -0.56 4.96
CA GLY A 36 -10.95 0.54 5.40
C GLY A 36 -11.25 1.03 6.81
N ARG A 37 -12.02 0.26 7.60
CA ARG A 37 -12.52 0.72 8.91
C ARG A 37 -11.49 0.61 10.02
N ASP A 38 -10.51 -0.27 9.87
CA ASP A 38 -9.42 -0.48 10.82
C ASP A 38 -8.07 -0.18 10.16
N LEU A 39 -7.73 1.11 10.09
CA LEU A 39 -6.48 1.62 9.53
C LEU A 39 -5.33 1.44 10.52
N LEU A 40 -4.34 0.62 10.15
CA LEU A 40 -3.16 0.37 10.97
C LEU A 40 -2.02 1.36 10.67
N ALA A 41 -1.78 1.61 9.39
CA ALA A 41 -0.74 2.50 8.93
C ALA A 41 -1.15 3.13 7.61
N HIS A 42 -0.69 4.35 7.37
CA HIS A 42 -0.83 5.00 6.08
C HIS A 42 0.46 5.75 5.72
N GLY A 43 0.63 5.97 4.43
CA GLY A 43 1.67 6.83 3.90
C GLY A 43 1.30 7.23 2.48
N ASN A 44 1.89 8.29 1.97
CA ASN A 44 1.69 8.69 0.59
C ASN A 44 3.02 8.97 -0.10
N GLY A 45 2.98 8.89 -1.42
CA GLY A 45 4.13 9.13 -2.25
C GLY A 45 3.69 9.51 -3.66
N VAL A 46 4.56 10.19 -4.38
CA VAL A 46 4.33 10.47 -5.79
C VAL A 46 4.80 9.28 -6.61
N ALA A 47 3.95 8.80 -7.51
CA ALA A 47 4.31 7.77 -8.47
C ALA A 47 5.40 8.28 -9.40
N ILE A 48 6.50 7.53 -9.47
CA ILE A 48 7.63 7.77 -10.36
C ILE A 48 7.71 6.64 -11.40
N GLY A 49 8.27 6.93 -12.57
CA GLY A 49 8.42 5.97 -13.66
C GLY A 49 7.92 6.51 -15.00
N THR A 50 8.41 5.90 -16.07
CA THR A 50 8.09 6.27 -17.47
C THR A 50 7.36 5.12 -18.15
N GLY A 51 6.35 5.44 -18.97
CA GLY A 51 5.61 4.45 -19.75
C GLY A 51 4.50 3.74 -18.97
N ASP A 52 4.37 2.42 -19.16
CA ASP A 52 3.28 1.59 -18.64
C ASP A 52 3.45 1.16 -17.18
N ARG A 53 4.63 1.41 -16.59
CA ARG A 53 4.97 0.96 -15.25
C ARG A 53 5.38 2.12 -14.36
N LYS A 54 4.68 2.26 -13.25
CA LYS A 54 4.94 3.27 -12.22
C LYS A 54 5.17 2.61 -10.87
N GLU A 55 5.90 3.29 -10.01
CA GLU A 55 6.18 2.85 -8.66
C GLU A 55 6.00 3.98 -7.66
N VAL A 56 5.53 3.64 -6.47
CA VAL A 56 5.45 4.57 -5.33
C VAL A 56 6.26 4.01 -4.18
N SER A 57 7.02 4.88 -3.52
CA SER A 57 7.75 4.53 -2.29
C SER A 57 7.14 5.27 -1.11
N VAL A 58 6.77 4.53 -0.07
CA VAL A 58 6.17 5.09 1.14
C VAL A 58 6.83 4.51 2.39
N TYR A 59 6.82 5.27 3.48
CA TYR A 59 7.11 4.73 4.80
C TYR A 59 5.81 4.30 5.46
N LEU A 60 5.76 3.08 5.98
CA LEU A 60 4.65 2.55 6.76
C LEU A 60 5.14 2.20 8.16
N ASP A 61 4.53 2.80 9.17
CA ASP A 61 4.84 2.50 10.56
C ASP A 61 3.99 1.33 11.07
N LEU A 62 4.55 0.12 11.00
CA LEU A 62 3.88 -1.10 11.44
C LEU A 62 4.30 -1.53 12.85
N ARG A 63 5.04 -0.71 13.61
CA ARG A 63 5.61 -1.12 14.91
C ARG A 63 4.57 -1.51 15.96
N ARG A 64 3.34 -1.02 15.85
CA ARG A 64 2.22 -1.32 16.77
C ARG A 64 1.29 -2.40 16.26
N SER A 65 1.57 -2.97 15.09
CA SER A 65 0.74 -4.01 14.49
C SER A 65 0.95 -5.35 15.19
N GLN A 66 -0.11 -6.14 15.26
CA GLN A 66 -0.01 -7.53 15.70
C GLN A 66 0.26 -8.44 14.50
N PRO A 67 0.97 -9.56 14.65
CA PRO A 67 1.10 -10.55 13.60
C PRO A 67 -0.28 -11.01 13.10
N GLY A 68 -0.45 -11.12 11.79
CA GLY A 68 -1.74 -11.49 11.22
C GLY A 68 -1.94 -11.10 9.76
N SER A 69 -3.16 -11.34 9.30
CA SER A 69 -3.60 -11.03 7.94
C SER A 69 -4.19 -9.62 7.88
N TYR A 70 -3.77 -8.88 6.87
CA TYR A 70 -4.14 -7.50 6.59
C TYR A 70 -4.30 -7.30 5.08
N PHE A 71 -4.70 -6.10 4.69
CA PHE A 71 -4.73 -5.65 3.31
C PHE A 71 -3.83 -4.43 3.16
N LEU A 72 -3.03 -4.43 2.09
CA LEU A 72 -2.36 -3.23 1.60
C LEU A 72 -3.21 -2.66 0.47
N SER A 73 -3.57 -1.39 0.54
CA SER A 73 -4.27 -0.70 -0.53
C SER A 73 -3.42 0.40 -1.15
N THR A 74 -3.64 0.66 -2.43
CA THR A 74 -3.14 1.85 -3.14
C THR A 74 -4.30 2.57 -3.79
N THR A 75 -4.43 3.87 -3.52
CA THR A 75 -5.49 4.74 -4.02
C THR A 75 -4.85 5.95 -4.67
N HIS A 76 -5.23 6.26 -5.91
CA HIS A 76 -4.76 7.48 -6.57
C HIS A 76 -5.54 8.70 -6.05
N GLU A 77 -4.90 9.86 -5.98
CA GLU A 77 -5.51 11.09 -5.43
C GLU A 77 -6.77 11.56 -6.18
N GLN A 78 -6.96 11.16 -7.44
CA GLN A 78 -8.12 11.51 -8.26
C GLN A 78 -9.14 10.38 -8.36
N ASP A 79 -8.82 9.18 -7.87
CA ASP A 79 -9.67 8.01 -7.95
C ASP A 79 -10.44 7.77 -6.66
N GLN A 80 -11.65 7.23 -6.78
CA GLN A 80 -12.39 6.65 -5.65
C GLN A 80 -12.07 5.15 -5.46
N ALA A 81 -11.41 4.52 -6.43
CA ALA A 81 -11.14 3.09 -6.41
C ALA A 81 -9.73 2.79 -5.87
N SER A 82 -9.65 1.74 -5.05
CA SER A 82 -8.39 1.27 -4.49
C SER A 82 -8.06 -0.13 -5.02
N TYR A 83 -6.78 -0.37 -5.30
CA TYR A 83 -6.28 -1.73 -5.51
C TYR A 83 -5.90 -2.34 -4.17
N TYR A 84 -6.23 -3.62 -3.95
CA TYR A 84 -6.00 -4.32 -2.69
C TYR A 84 -5.10 -5.53 -2.90
N TYR A 85 -4.12 -5.67 -2.01
CA TYR A 85 -3.17 -6.78 -1.98
C TYR A 85 -3.23 -7.46 -0.61
N PRO A 86 -3.27 -8.81 -0.53
CA PRO A 86 -3.19 -9.49 0.75
C PRO A 86 -1.80 -9.27 1.37
N LEU A 87 -1.78 -8.86 2.62
CA LEU A 87 -0.58 -8.58 3.41
C LEU A 87 -0.56 -9.47 4.66
N GLN A 88 0.56 -10.11 4.94
CA GLN A 88 0.82 -10.73 6.23
C GLN A 88 1.85 -9.90 6.97
N ILE A 89 1.52 -9.51 8.20
CA ILE A 89 2.49 -8.95 9.13
C ILE A 89 3.02 -10.08 10.03
N ARG A 90 4.33 -10.12 10.22
CA ARG A 90 5.02 -11.06 11.11
C ARG A 90 5.77 -10.34 12.22
#